data_AF-A0A1F9FCD4-F1
#
_entry.id   AF-A0A1F9FCD4-F1
#
_cell.length_a   1.000
_cell.length_b   1.000
_cell.length_c   1.000
_cell.angle_alpha   90.00
_cell.angle_beta   90.00
_cell.angle_gamma   90.00
#
_symmetry.space_group_name_H-M   'P 1'
#
loop_
_entity.id
_entity.type
_entity.pdbx_description
1 polymer ?
#
loop_
_entity_poly.entity_id
_entity_poly.type
_entity_poly.pdbx_seq_one_letter_code
_entity_poly.pdbx_strand_id
1 'polypeptide(L)'
;MKLSIKEKFSNDYITREAGEKLRKMICKAAPPIVLDFKALKVASSSFFDEGIAKLGLEGFDAKWVNENITFLNLHKLDAALLKQVCLARGIKLNW
;
A
#
# COMPACT_ATOMS: atom_id res chain seq x y z
N MET A 1 -5.31 1.66 12.93
CA MET A 1 -3.83 1.72 13.01
C MET A 1 -3.30 2.77 12.03
N LYS A 2 -2.35 3.63 12.42
CA LYS A 2 -1.64 4.54 11.51
C LYS A 2 -0.18 4.11 11.34
N LEU A 3 0.28 3.97 10.09
CA LEU A 3 1.66 3.60 9.74
C LEU A 3 2.32 4.72 8.94
N SER A 4 3.37 5.32 9.50
CA SER A 4 4.29 6.19 8.74
C SER A 4 5.24 5.32 7.94
N ILE A 5 5.08 5.30 6.60
CA ILE A 5 5.89 4.46 5.73
C ILE A 5 7.37 4.88 5.80
N LYS A 6 7.64 6.19 5.89
CA LYS A 6 8.99 6.72 6.08
C LYS A 6 9.65 6.25 7.37
N GLU A 7 8.93 6.28 8.50
CA GLU A 7 9.51 5.83 9.77
C GLU A 7 9.73 4.32 9.80
N LYS A 8 8.79 3.55 9.23
CA LYS A 8 8.85 2.09 9.26
C LYS A 8 9.86 1.50 8.30
N PHE A 9 10.07 2.14 7.14
CA PHE A 9 10.91 1.60 6.08
C PHE A 9 12.15 2.44 5.82
N SER A 10 12.27 3.65 6.38
CA SER A 10 13.40 4.57 6.17
C SER A 10 13.69 4.79 4.68
N ASN A 11 14.61 4.02 4.06
CA ASN A 11 14.94 4.03 2.63
C ASN A 11 14.54 2.74 1.88
N ASP A 12 14.01 1.74 2.57
CA ASP A 12 13.68 0.39 2.06
C ASP A 12 12.33 0.36 1.29
N TYR A 13 11.58 1.46 1.24
CA TYR A 13 10.26 1.57 0.58
C TYR A 13 10.30 1.45 -0.97
N ILE A 14 11.41 0.99 -1.53
CA ILE A 14 11.62 0.70 -2.95
C ILE A 14 11.82 -0.80 -3.23
N THR A 15 11.97 -1.63 -2.20
CA THR A 15 12.25 -3.07 -2.34
C THR A 15 10.98 -3.91 -2.28
N ARG A 16 11.09 -5.16 -2.74
CA ARG A 16 10.00 -6.14 -2.68
C ARG A 16 9.77 -6.61 -1.25
N GLU A 17 10.87 -6.79 -0.52
CA GLU A 17 10.93 -7.25 0.85
C GLU A 17 10.23 -6.26 1.79
N ALA A 18 10.41 -4.96 1.58
CA ALA A 18 9.68 -3.94 2.31
C ALA A 18 8.18 -3.95 2.01
N GLY A 19 7.80 -4.16 0.75
CA GLY A 19 6.41 -4.31 0.37
C GLY A 19 5.79 -5.55 1.03
N GLU A 20 6.46 -6.70 1.02
CA GLU A 20 5.98 -7.91 1.70
C GLU A 20 5.81 -7.70 3.21
N LYS A 21 6.77 -7.02 3.85
CA LYS A 21 6.66 -6.63 5.27
C LYS A 21 5.42 -5.76 5.51
N LEU A 22 5.18 -4.76 4.65
CA LEU A 22 3.97 -3.93 4.72
C LEU A 22 2.70 -4.79 4.61
N ARG A 23 2.64 -5.71 3.64
CA ARG A 23 1.49 -6.62 3.47
C ARG A 23 1.22 -7.42 4.74
N LYS A 24 2.27 -8.05 5.30
CA LYS A 24 2.15 -8.81 6.57
C LYS A 24 1.66 -7.95 7.73
N MET A 25 2.06 -6.68 7.80
CA MET A 25 1.55 -5.75 8.81
C MET A 25 0.07 -5.43 8.61
N ILE A 26 -0.37 -5.25 7.36
CA ILE A 26 -1.78 -5.02 7.02
C ILE A 26 -2.62 -6.25 7.40
N CYS A 27 -2.20 -7.46 7.03
CA CYS A 27 -2.95 -8.69 7.32
C CYS A 27 -3.12 -8.97 8.82
N LYS A 28 -2.19 -8.51 9.66
CA LYS A 28 -2.22 -8.70 11.12
C LYS A 28 -2.94 -7.57 11.85
N ALA A 29 -3.23 -6.46 11.19
CA ALA A 29 -3.79 -5.29 11.83
C ALA A 29 -5.32 -5.31 11.78
N ALA A 30 -5.94 -4.84 12.87
CA ALA A 30 -7.36 -4.54 12.85
C ALA A 30 -7.62 -3.25 12.04
N PRO A 31 -8.61 -3.25 11.13
CA PRO A 31 -9.01 -2.04 10.43
C PRO A 31 -9.64 -1.01 11.39
N PRO A 32 -9.65 0.30 11.03
CA PRO A 32 -9.12 0.88 9.80
C PRO A 32 -7.60 1.09 9.84
N ILE A 33 -6.96 1.08 8.67
CA ILE A 33 -5.51 1.24 8.48
C ILE A 33 -5.23 2.51 7.70
N VAL A 34 -4.36 3.37 8.22
CA VAL A 34 -3.91 4.59 7.54
C VAL A 34 -2.44 4.42 7.18
N LEU A 35 -2.12 4.48 5.90
CA LEU A 35 -0.76 4.46 5.38
C LEU A 35 -0.34 5.88 5.02
N ASP A 36 0.57 6.46 5.80
CA ASP A 36 1.04 7.83 5.65
C ASP A 36 2.37 7.87 4.89
N PHE A 37 2.35 8.47 3.70
CA PHE A 37 3.47 8.58 2.78
C PHE A 37 4.20 9.93 2.90
N LYS A 38 3.96 10.68 3.99
CA LYS A 38 4.59 11.99 4.22
C LYS A 38 6.12 11.91 4.07
N ALA A 39 6.66 12.87 3.33
CA ALA A 39 8.10 13.04 3.10
C ALA A 39 8.79 11.83 2.43
N LEU A 40 8.03 10.97 1.74
CA LEU A 40 8.52 10.05 0.71
C LEU A 40 8.50 10.75 -0.65
N LYS A 41 9.54 10.50 -1.46
CA LYS A 41 9.64 11.06 -2.81
C LYS A 41 8.91 10.21 -3.84
N VAL A 42 9.23 8.92 -3.92
CA VAL A 42 8.69 7.95 -4.89
C VAL A 42 8.75 6.55 -4.28
N ALA A 43 7.63 5.86 -4.14
CA ALA A 43 7.62 4.41 -3.88
C ALA A 43 7.70 3.62 -5.19
N SER A 44 8.38 2.47 -5.17
CA SER A 44 8.53 1.66 -6.39
C SER A 44 7.26 0.90 -6.72
N SER A 45 7.08 0.54 -8.00
CA SER A 45 5.99 -0.35 -8.43
C SER A 45 6.03 -1.70 -7.72
N SER A 46 7.23 -2.20 -7.44
CA SER A 46 7.46 -3.45 -6.71
C SER A 46 7.01 -3.36 -5.25
N PHE A 47 7.28 -2.24 -4.58
CA PHE A 47 6.79 -2.01 -3.22
C PHE A 47 5.26 -1.99 -3.16
N PHE A 48 4.61 -1.32 -4.12
CA PHE A 48 3.15 -1.30 -4.21
C PHE A 48 2.54 -2.65 -4.58
N ASP A 49 3.15 -3.41 -5.51
CA ASP A 49 2.67 -4.73 -5.88
C ASP A 49 2.71 -5.67 -4.68
N GLU A 50 3.85 -5.73 -4.00
CA GLU A 50 4.02 -6.61 -2.84
C GLU A 50 3.19 -6.16 -1.64
N GLY A 51 3.14 -4.86 -1.35
CA GLY A 51 2.48 -4.32 -0.15
C GLY A 51 0.96 -4.24 -0.23
N ILE A 52 0.43 -3.88 -1.40
CA ILE A 52 -0.99 -3.55 -1.55
C ILE A 52 -1.67 -4.44 -2.60
N ALA A 53 -1.13 -4.52 -3.82
CA ALA A 53 -1.83 -5.21 -4.90
C ALA A 53 -1.99 -6.72 -4.64
N LYS A 54 -1.01 -7.32 -3.96
CA LYS A 54 -1.08 -8.72 -3.53
C LYS A 54 -1.95 -8.98 -2.30
N LEU A 55 -2.59 -7.98 -1.70
CA LEU A 55 -3.59 -8.23 -0.64
C LEU A 55 -4.74 -9.12 -1.14
N GLY A 56 -5.03 -9.10 -2.45
CA GLY A 56 -6.00 -10.02 -3.06
C GLY A 56 -5.60 -11.49 -2.94
N LEU A 57 -4.30 -11.80 -2.88
CA LEU A 57 -3.82 -13.17 -2.64
C LEU A 57 -4.02 -13.63 -1.19
N GLU A 58 -4.20 -12.68 -0.27
CA GLU A 58 -4.46 -12.92 1.15
C GLU A 58 -5.98 -12.91 1.45
N GLY A 59 -6.82 -12.84 0.41
CA GLY A 59 -8.28 -12.87 0.53
C GLY A 59 -8.95 -11.51 0.70
N PHE A 60 -8.21 -10.39 0.64
CA PHE A 60 -8.80 -9.05 0.72
C PHE A 60 -9.25 -8.56 -0.67
N ASP A 61 -10.55 -8.36 -0.84
CA ASP A 61 -11.10 -7.84 -2.09
C ASP A 61 -10.95 -6.32 -2.23
N ALA A 62 -11.29 -5.81 -3.42
CA ALA A 62 -11.23 -4.38 -3.70
C ALA A 62 -12.11 -3.56 -2.76
N LYS A 63 -13.28 -4.09 -2.36
CA LYS A 63 -14.19 -3.39 -1.45
C LYS A 63 -13.52 -3.18 -0.09
N TRP A 64 -12.97 -4.25 0.48
CA TRP A 64 -12.28 -4.20 1.75
C TRP A 64 -11.12 -3.21 1.72
N VAL A 65 -10.28 -3.23 0.67
CA VAL A 65 -9.14 -2.31 0.56
C VAL A 65 -9.60 -0.85 0.54
N ASN A 66 -10.66 -0.51 -0.21
CA ASN A 66 -11.18 0.86 -0.28
C ASN A 66 -11.84 1.32 1.03
N GLU A 67 -12.53 0.42 1.73
CA GLU A 67 -13.22 0.75 2.99
C GLU A 67 -12.28 0.81 4.20
N ASN A 68 -11.19 0.04 4.18
CA ASN A 68 -10.36 -0.18 5.36
C ASN A 68 -8.96 0.42 5.27
N ILE A 69 -8.48 0.80 4.07
CA ILE A 69 -7.14 1.39 3.90
C ILE A 69 -7.27 2.82 3.38
N THR A 70 -6.76 3.78 4.15
CA THR A 70 -6.61 5.17 3.76
C THR A 70 -5.16 5.47 3.40
N PHE A 71 -4.93 6.02 2.21
CA PHE A 71 -3.62 6.48 1.75
C PHE A 71 -3.50 7.98 1.99
N LEU A 72 -2.64 8.38 2.93
CA LEU A 72 -2.45 9.78 3.32
C LEU A 72 -1.12 10.32 2.77
N ASN A 73 -1.11 11.57 2.30
CA ASN A 73 0.08 12.26 1.75
C ASN A 73 0.76 11.51 0.59
N LEU A 74 0.01 10.69 -0.16
CA LEU A 74 0.52 9.98 -1.32
C LEU A 74 0.68 10.95 -2.51
N HIS A 75 1.89 11.01 -3.08
CA HIS A 75 2.16 11.88 -4.22
C HIS A 75 1.31 11.48 -5.45
N LYS A 76 0.90 12.44 -6.28
CA LYS A 76 -0.03 12.21 -7.42
C LYS A 76 0.48 11.13 -8.40
N LEU A 77 1.78 11.09 -8.66
CA LEU A 77 2.38 10.08 -9.54
C LEU A 77 2.37 8.68 -8.90
N ASP A 78 2.68 8.59 -7.62
CA ASP A 78 2.64 7.34 -6.86
C ASP A 78 1.20 6.82 -6.73
N ALA A 79 0.24 7.73 -6.57
CA ALA A 79 -1.19 7.41 -6.63
C ALA A 79 -1.60 6.78 -7.97
N ALA A 80 -1.16 7.37 -9.09
CA ALA A 80 -1.44 6.80 -10.42
C ALA A 80 -0.78 5.42 -10.59
N LEU A 81 0.48 5.28 -10.15
CA LEU A 81 1.22 4.02 -10.20
C LEU A 81 0.54 2.94 -9.34
N LEU A 82 0.18 3.26 -8.09
CA LEU A 82 -0.51 2.34 -7.19
C LEU A 82 -1.82 1.85 -7.80
N LYS A 83 -2.64 2.74 -8.36
CA LYS A 83 -3.89 2.35 -9.04
C LYS A 83 -3.63 1.38 -10.18
N GLN A 84 -2.63 1.66 -11.02
CA GLN A 84 -2.29 0.81 -12.14
C GLN A 84 -1.83 -0.59 -11.69
N VAL A 85 -0.97 -0.65 -10.68
CA VAL A 85 -0.43 -1.91 -10.14
C VAL A 85 -1.54 -2.73 -9.45
N CYS A 86 -2.39 -2.09 -8.64
CA CYS A 86 -3.54 -2.74 -8.02
C CYS A 86 -4.54 -3.26 -9.07
N LEU A 87 -4.83 -2.47 -10.10
CA LEU A 87 -5.77 -2.85 -11.16
C LEU A 87 -5.26 -4.08 -11.94
N ALA A 88 -3.96 -4.17 -12.21
CA ALA A 88 -3.35 -5.32 -12.86
C ALA A 88 -3.49 -6.63 -12.04
N ARG A 89 -3.78 -6.52 -10.73
CA ARG A 89 -4.06 -7.64 -9.82
C ARG A 89 -5.55 -7.81 -9.48
N GLY A 90 -6.44 -7.06 -10.14
CA GLY A 90 -7.88 -7.13 -9.91
C GLY A 90 -8.39 -6.30 -8.72
N ILE A 91 -7.53 -5.47 -8.10
CA ILE A 91 -7.92 -4.55 -7.04
C ILE A 91 -8.18 -3.16 -7.63
N LYS A 92 -9.46 -2.82 -7.81
CA LYS A 92 -9.86 -1.49 -8.29
C LYS A 92 -9.97 -0.51 -7.11
N LEU A 93 -9.12 0.52 -7.09
CA LEU A 93 -9.20 1.62 -6.14
C LEU A 93 -10.15 2.72 -6.65
N ASN A 94 -10.93 3.35 -5.78
CA ASN A 94 -12.06 4.22 -6.14
C ASN A 94 -11.79 5.73 -6.06
N TRP A 95 -10.66 6.14 -5.49
CA TRP A 95 -10.19 7.53 -5.45
C TRP A 95 -9.24 7.79 -6.61
#